data_AF-A0A9D1ZA09-F1
#
_entry.id   AF-A0A9D1ZA09-F1
#
_cell.length_a   1.000
_cell.length_b   1.000
_cell.length_c   1.000
_cell.angle_alpha   90.00
_cell.angle_beta   90.00
_cell.angle_gamma   90.00
#
_symmetry.space_group_name_H-M   'P 1'
#
loop_
_entity.id
_entity.type
_entity.pdbx_description
1 polymer ?
#
loop_
_entity_poly.entity_id
_entity_poly.type
_entity_poly.pdbx_seq_one_letter_code
_entity_poly.pdbx_strand_id
1 'polypeptide(L)'
;LYDELGEKTIVNPTFVCDYPEEVSPLSKRKAEDPRLTDRFELVIAGHEYANAFSELNDPVDQAGRFAEQVAAKGMGDDEAMGYDYDYVRALEYGMPPAGGIGYGIDRMIMLFCDQPAIRDVLLFPAMKPETITRADIETQVAGAVTDNAAASVDAIAEDSEKVTAAAAEAPAALVAGIDRDAALALLAEHNHEEFHIEHGETVGGVMRQFALEMDPENVDFWEVVGILHDLDWEEHADDPANHTVYAAELLRAAGASEELVRAVQSHNSDNNPDLPAPELPMEKVLFAVDELTGLIGAAVIMRPSKSVMDFEVKSLKKKFKDKRFAAGCNRDVIRKGAELCGWELDELFSRTIDAMKAIAPDRDTFGK
;
A
#
# COMPACT_ATOMS: atom_id res chain seq x y z
N LEU A 1 18.37 3.62 -11.60
CA LEU A 1 19.57 2.75 -11.44
C LEU A 1 20.50 3.33 -10.38
N TYR A 2 20.89 4.60 -10.51
CA TYR A 2 21.67 5.30 -9.49
C TYR A 2 20.95 5.32 -8.12
N ASP A 3 19.66 5.68 -8.09
CA ASP A 3 18.87 5.75 -6.86
C ASP A 3 18.80 4.39 -6.14
N GLU A 4 18.60 3.31 -6.89
CA GLU A 4 18.47 1.96 -6.34
C GLU A 4 19.79 1.33 -5.87
N LEU A 5 20.88 1.53 -6.61
CA LEU A 5 22.13 0.80 -6.40
C LEU A 5 23.25 1.66 -5.81
N GLY A 6 23.23 2.96 -6.08
CA GLY A 6 24.31 3.89 -5.78
C GLY A 6 24.06 4.66 -4.50
N GLU A 7 22.92 5.35 -4.40
CA GLU A 7 22.66 6.35 -3.36
C GLU A 7 22.85 5.79 -1.94
N LYS A 8 22.24 4.62 -1.65
CA LYS A 8 22.33 3.93 -0.34
C LYS A 8 23.76 3.59 0.12
N THR A 9 24.72 3.54 -0.80
CA THR A 9 26.14 3.24 -0.47
C THR A 9 26.90 4.45 0.06
N ILE A 10 26.35 5.65 -0.11
CA ILE A 10 27.00 6.93 0.21
C ILE A 10 26.69 7.32 1.66
N VAL A 11 27.60 6.99 2.57
CA VAL A 11 27.42 7.29 4.00
C VAL A 11 27.81 8.72 4.35
N ASN A 12 29.00 9.17 3.91
CA ASN A 12 29.53 10.49 4.23
C ASN A 12 29.02 11.57 3.27
N PRO A 13 29.06 12.86 3.66
CA PRO A 13 28.70 13.96 2.77
C PRO A 13 29.51 13.91 1.48
N THR A 14 28.81 13.67 0.37
CA THR A 14 29.40 13.45 -0.94
C THR A 14 28.64 14.25 -1.98
N PHE A 15 29.37 15.00 -2.79
CA PHE A 15 28.82 15.60 -3.99
C PHE A 15 28.83 14.59 -5.12
N VAL A 16 27.64 14.20 -5.57
CA VAL A 16 27.47 13.45 -6.81
C VAL A 16 27.24 14.46 -7.92
N CYS A 17 28.06 14.41 -8.96
CA CYS A 17 28.12 15.45 -9.99
C CYS A 17 27.83 14.87 -11.37
N ASP A 18 27.57 15.76 -12.32
CA ASP A 18 27.51 15.48 -13.75
C ASP A 18 26.37 14.54 -14.12
N TYR A 19 25.14 14.97 -13.84
CA TYR A 19 23.94 14.20 -14.16
C TYR A 19 23.65 14.21 -15.67
N PRO A 20 23.08 13.11 -16.21
CA PRO A 20 22.62 13.07 -17.59
C PRO A 20 21.62 14.19 -17.89
N GLU A 21 21.64 14.67 -19.13
CA GLU A 21 20.70 15.68 -19.61
C GLU A 21 19.23 15.25 -19.48
N GLU A 22 18.97 13.98 -19.79
CA GLU A 22 17.62 13.40 -19.87
C GLU A 22 16.84 13.52 -18.55
N VAL A 23 17.55 13.56 -17.42
CA VAL A 23 16.98 13.71 -16.06
C VAL A 23 17.15 15.12 -15.49
N SER A 24 17.65 16.06 -16.29
CA SER A 24 18.04 17.41 -15.86
C SER A 24 17.50 18.49 -16.82
N PRO A 25 16.16 18.62 -16.96
CA PRO A 25 15.53 19.47 -17.98
C PRO A 25 15.77 20.98 -17.81
N LEU A 26 16.24 21.41 -16.64
CA LEU A 26 16.52 22.82 -16.32
C LEU A 26 18.03 23.10 -16.16
N SER A 27 18.87 22.07 -16.22
CA SER A 27 20.31 22.22 -15.99
C SER A 27 21.05 22.43 -17.30
N LYS A 28 22.02 23.36 -17.28
CA LYS A 28 22.87 23.65 -18.43
C LYS A 28 23.74 22.44 -18.78
N ARG A 29 23.85 22.13 -20.08
CA ARG A 29 24.77 21.08 -20.57
C ARG A 29 26.22 21.49 -20.32
N LYS A 30 27.07 20.51 -20.04
CA LYS A 30 28.51 20.74 -19.98
C LYS A 30 29.04 21.08 -21.37
N ALA A 31 29.99 22.02 -21.42
CA ALA A 31 30.60 22.41 -22.68
C ALA A 31 31.46 21.27 -23.30
N GLU A 32 32.09 20.44 -22.47
CA GLU A 32 32.97 19.36 -22.96
C GLU A 32 32.22 18.07 -23.31
N ASP A 33 31.13 17.74 -22.59
CA ASP A 33 30.31 16.55 -22.84
C ASP A 33 28.81 16.90 -22.77
N PRO A 34 28.15 17.16 -23.92
CA PRO A 34 26.75 17.56 -23.96
C PRO A 34 25.77 16.51 -23.41
N ARG A 35 26.20 15.27 -23.19
CA ARG A 35 25.35 14.23 -22.55
C ARG A 35 25.15 14.47 -21.07
N LEU A 36 25.98 15.31 -20.47
CA LEU A 36 26.02 15.61 -19.04
C LEU A 36 25.66 17.08 -18.81
N THR A 37 25.27 17.38 -17.58
CA THR A 37 24.90 18.74 -17.15
C THR A 37 25.78 19.21 -16.00
N ASP A 38 25.93 20.54 -15.87
CA ASP A 38 26.61 21.16 -14.73
C ASP A 38 25.68 21.15 -13.51
N ARG A 39 25.43 19.95 -12.96
CA ARG A 39 24.57 19.66 -11.81
C ARG A 39 25.30 18.84 -10.77
N PHE A 40 25.01 19.07 -9.50
CA PHE A 40 25.39 18.19 -8.40
C PHE A 40 24.26 18.01 -7.38
N GLU A 41 24.28 16.88 -6.69
CA GLU A 41 23.50 16.63 -5.49
C GLU A 41 24.42 16.40 -4.30
N LEU A 42 24.05 16.93 -3.14
CA LEU A 42 24.70 16.61 -1.87
C LEU A 42 23.98 15.41 -1.26
N VAL A 43 24.65 14.27 -1.17
CA VAL A 43 24.13 13.04 -0.56
C VAL A 43 24.83 12.79 0.77
N ILE A 44 24.04 12.49 1.81
CA ILE A 44 24.52 12.14 3.15
C ILE A 44 23.69 10.96 3.66
N ALA A 45 24.33 9.93 4.22
CA ALA A 45 23.63 8.74 4.74
C ALA A 45 22.60 8.13 3.75
N GLY A 46 22.92 8.14 2.46
CA GLY A 46 22.08 7.60 1.40
C GLY A 46 20.83 8.42 1.05
N HIS A 47 20.79 9.69 1.44
CA HIS A 47 19.70 10.60 1.09
C HIS A 47 20.24 11.90 0.49
N GLU A 48 19.53 12.44 -0.50
CA GLU A 48 19.75 13.78 -1.05
C GLU A 48 19.38 14.91 -0.05
N TYR A 49 20.30 15.85 0.19
CA TYR A 49 20.12 17.03 1.06
C TYR A 49 20.10 18.35 0.29
N ALA A 50 20.69 18.38 -0.90
CA ALA A 50 20.66 19.54 -1.77
C ALA A 50 20.79 19.12 -3.22
N ASN A 51 20.15 19.87 -4.11
CA ASN A 51 20.31 19.77 -5.56
C ASN A 51 20.67 21.14 -6.11
N ALA A 52 21.72 21.20 -6.92
CA ALA A 52 22.26 22.44 -7.43
C ALA A 52 22.72 22.28 -8.87
N PHE A 53 22.56 23.32 -9.67
CA PHE A 53 22.97 23.31 -11.07
C PHE A 53 23.26 24.70 -11.60
N SER A 54 24.06 24.75 -12.66
CA SER A 54 24.11 25.94 -13.52
C SER A 54 22.80 26.01 -14.29
N GLU A 55 22.11 27.14 -14.17
CA GLU A 55 20.79 27.35 -14.74
C GLU A 55 20.83 27.34 -16.27
N LEU A 56 19.87 26.66 -16.90
CA LEU A 56 19.67 26.74 -18.34
C LEU A 56 19.08 28.10 -18.70
N ASN A 57 19.93 28.97 -19.25
CA ASN A 57 19.56 30.34 -19.60
C ASN A 57 19.35 30.56 -21.11
N ASP A 58 19.40 29.50 -21.93
CA ASP A 58 19.09 29.55 -23.36
C ASP A 58 17.59 29.27 -23.58
N PRO A 59 16.79 30.27 -24.03
CA PRO A 59 15.35 30.10 -24.20
C PRO A 59 14.99 29.07 -25.28
N VAL A 60 15.83 28.89 -26.30
CA VAL A 60 15.57 27.95 -27.41
C VAL A 60 15.78 26.52 -26.94
N ASP A 61 16.86 26.27 -26.19
CA ASP A 61 17.11 24.95 -25.58
C ASP A 61 16.00 24.63 -24.56
N GLN A 62 15.68 25.58 -23.67
CA GLN A 62 14.64 25.38 -22.66
C GLN A 62 13.26 25.06 -23.26
N ALA A 63 12.87 25.74 -24.34
CA ALA A 63 11.63 25.47 -25.06
C ALA A 63 11.62 24.06 -25.68
N GLY A 64 12.75 23.61 -26.23
CA GLY A 64 12.91 22.25 -26.75
C GLY A 64 12.69 21.19 -25.67
N ARG A 65 13.33 21.37 -24.51
CA ARG A 65 13.20 20.44 -23.37
C ARG A 65 11.78 20.38 -22.82
N PHE A 66 11.08 21.52 -22.73
CA PHE A 66 9.66 21.51 -22.35
C PHE A 66 8.78 20.79 -23.37
N ALA A 67 9.07 20.91 -24.67
CA ALA A 67 8.32 20.17 -25.68
C ALA A 67 8.52 18.64 -25.54
N GLU A 68 9.75 18.21 -25.22
CA GLU A 68 10.06 16.80 -24.94
C GLU A 68 9.36 16.29 -23.66
N GLN A 69 9.36 17.09 -22.59
CA GLN A 69 8.65 16.78 -21.34
C GLN A 69 7.13 16.67 -21.56
N VAL A 70 6.53 17.57 -22.36
CA VAL A 70 5.10 17.46 -22.71
C VAL A 70 4.82 16.20 -23.54
N ALA A 71 5.72 15.83 -24.44
CA ALA A 71 5.58 14.58 -25.20
C ALA A 71 5.67 13.35 -24.28
N ALA A 72 6.60 13.35 -23.32
CA ALA A 72 6.72 12.30 -22.30
C ALA A 72 5.46 12.20 -21.43
N LYS A 73 4.90 13.34 -21.00
CA LYS A 73 3.63 13.41 -20.28
C LYS A 73 2.48 12.78 -21.08
N GLY A 74 2.40 13.06 -22.37
CA GLY A 74 1.42 12.43 -23.27
C GLY A 74 1.58 10.91 -23.42
N MET A 75 2.75 10.37 -23.09
CA MET A 75 3.04 8.94 -23.06
C MET A 75 2.82 8.31 -21.67
N GLY A 76 2.30 9.06 -20.70
CA GLY A 76 1.94 8.57 -19.36
C GLY A 76 3.02 8.78 -18.29
N ASP A 77 3.93 9.73 -18.49
CA ASP A 77 4.83 10.20 -17.44
C ASP A 77 4.17 11.32 -16.62
N ASP A 78 3.65 10.96 -15.45
CA ASP A 78 2.91 11.89 -14.57
C ASP A 78 3.82 12.92 -13.88
N GLU A 79 5.14 12.68 -13.83
CA GLU A 79 6.14 13.58 -13.24
C GLU A 79 6.70 14.59 -14.24
N ALA A 80 6.44 14.40 -15.53
CA ALA A 80 6.94 15.27 -16.58
C ALA A 80 6.36 16.70 -16.50
N MET A 81 7.23 17.67 -16.76
CA MET A 81 6.90 19.09 -16.66
C MET A 81 5.97 19.55 -17.81
N GLY A 82 5.05 20.47 -17.49
CA GLY A 82 4.27 21.17 -18.50
C GLY A 82 5.08 22.24 -19.23
N TYR A 83 4.61 22.69 -20.39
CA TYR A 83 5.23 23.82 -21.09
C TYR A 83 4.82 25.15 -20.44
N ASP A 84 5.79 25.84 -19.83
CA ASP A 84 5.60 27.19 -19.28
C ASP A 84 6.05 28.26 -20.30
N TYR A 85 5.08 28.87 -20.96
CA TYR A 85 5.32 29.92 -21.95
C TYR A 85 5.88 31.20 -21.34
N ASP A 86 5.40 31.60 -20.18
CA ASP A 86 5.83 32.85 -19.55
C ASP A 86 7.26 32.73 -19.01
N TYR A 87 7.65 31.55 -18.53
CA TYR A 87 9.03 31.24 -18.16
C TYR A 87 9.99 31.34 -19.35
N VAL A 88 9.68 30.66 -20.47
CA VAL A 88 10.51 30.73 -21.68
C VAL A 88 10.60 32.16 -22.18
N ARG A 89 9.48 32.88 -22.23
CA ARG A 89 9.45 34.28 -22.62
C ARG A 89 10.31 35.15 -21.70
N ALA A 90 10.33 34.89 -20.39
CA ALA A 90 11.19 35.60 -19.46
C ALA A 90 12.69 35.37 -19.78
N LEU A 91 13.08 34.15 -20.14
CA LEU A 91 14.44 33.84 -20.58
C LEU A 91 14.85 34.61 -21.84
N GLU A 92 13.91 34.83 -22.79
CA GLU A 92 14.15 35.62 -24.01
C GLU A 92 14.49 37.09 -23.73
N TYR A 93 14.05 37.66 -22.60
CA TYR A 93 14.48 39.01 -22.19
C TYR A 93 15.94 39.06 -21.71
N GLY A 94 16.56 37.90 -21.46
CA GLY A 94 17.97 37.76 -21.13
C GLY A 94 18.20 37.44 -19.66
N MET A 95 18.25 36.15 -19.34
CA MET A 95 18.71 35.66 -18.04
C MET A 95 20.25 35.63 -17.99
N PRO A 96 20.90 36.31 -17.01
CA PRO A 96 22.34 36.21 -16.80
C PRO A 96 22.77 34.76 -16.47
N PRO A 97 24.05 34.40 -16.69
CA PRO A 97 24.58 33.14 -16.15
C PRO A 97 24.38 33.08 -14.64
N ALA A 98 23.70 32.04 -14.16
CA ALA A 98 23.33 31.87 -12.76
C ALA A 98 23.50 30.40 -12.33
N GLY A 99 23.66 30.20 -11.03
CA GLY A 99 23.59 28.88 -10.41
C GLY A 99 22.45 28.86 -9.40
N GLY A 100 21.66 27.80 -9.43
CA GLY A 100 20.59 27.52 -8.49
C GLY A 100 21.01 26.46 -7.48
N ILE A 101 20.47 26.56 -6.27
CA ILE A 101 20.58 25.51 -5.25
C ILE A 101 19.29 25.45 -4.43
N GLY A 102 18.76 24.24 -4.26
CA GLY A 102 17.70 23.92 -3.32
C GLY A 102 18.24 23.08 -2.18
N TYR A 103 17.94 23.47 -0.94
CA TYR A 103 18.26 22.69 0.25
C TYR A 103 16.98 22.07 0.81
N GLY A 104 17.03 20.77 1.14
CA GLY A 104 15.98 20.10 1.89
C GLY A 104 16.07 20.44 3.38
N ILE A 105 15.46 21.55 3.79
CA ILE A 105 15.55 22.05 5.18
C ILE A 105 15.11 20.99 6.18
N ASP A 106 13.98 20.31 5.94
CA ASP A 106 13.46 19.28 6.83
C ASP A 106 14.45 18.13 7.01
N ARG A 107 15.05 17.64 5.91
CA ARG A 107 16.10 16.61 5.94
C ARG A 107 17.33 17.08 6.71
N MET A 108 17.76 18.33 6.53
CA MET A 108 18.87 18.89 7.30
C MET A 108 18.57 18.92 8.80
N ILE A 109 17.36 19.31 9.19
CA ILE A 109 16.94 19.29 10.60
C ILE A 109 16.87 17.86 11.14
N MET A 110 16.36 16.90 10.36
CA MET A 110 16.37 15.48 10.73
C MET A 110 17.79 15.00 11.05
N LEU A 111 18.76 15.31 10.20
CA LEU A 111 20.16 14.95 10.41
C LEU A 111 20.74 15.62 11.66
N PHE A 112 20.51 16.92 11.85
CA PHE A 112 21.08 17.66 12.99
C PHE A 112 20.46 17.27 14.33
N CYS A 113 19.20 16.82 14.32
CA CYS A 113 18.47 16.42 15.52
C CYS A 113 18.41 14.90 15.71
N ASP A 114 19.10 14.11 14.88
CA ASP A 114 19.09 12.65 14.89
C ASP A 114 17.66 12.07 14.89
N GLN A 115 16.80 12.63 14.03
CA GLN A 115 15.41 12.21 13.91
C GLN A 115 15.23 11.28 12.71
N PRO A 116 14.64 10.08 12.90
CA PRO A 116 14.49 9.10 11.83
C PRO A 116 13.33 9.42 10.87
N ALA A 117 12.39 10.30 11.24
CA ALA A 117 11.23 10.62 10.41
C ALA A 117 10.97 12.14 10.28
N ILE A 118 10.53 12.56 9.10
CA ILE A 118 10.25 13.98 8.78
C ILE A 118 9.13 14.57 9.66
N ARG A 119 8.16 13.76 10.08
CA ARG A 119 7.07 14.18 10.97
C ARG A 119 7.56 14.66 12.33
N ASP A 120 8.73 14.20 12.77
CA ASP A 120 9.30 14.53 14.08
C ASP A 120 10.01 15.90 14.05
N VAL A 121 10.22 16.47 12.86
CA VAL A 121 10.80 17.81 12.67
C VAL A 121 9.80 18.84 12.14
N LEU A 122 8.56 18.43 11.87
CA LEU A 122 7.45 19.30 11.47
C LEU A 122 6.55 19.58 12.68
N LEU A 123 6.25 20.86 12.94
CA LEU A 123 5.36 21.24 14.05
C LEU A 123 3.93 20.70 13.87
N PHE A 124 3.44 20.71 12.64
CA PHE A 124 2.12 20.23 12.25
C PHE A 124 2.28 19.42 10.96
N PRO A 125 2.71 18.14 11.04
CA PRO A 125 2.88 17.31 9.86
C PRO A 125 1.53 17.07 9.19
N ALA A 126 1.54 16.86 7.87
CA ALA A 126 0.35 16.40 7.17
C ALA A 126 -0.01 15.00 7.70
N MET A 127 -1.17 14.90 8.35
CA MET A 127 -1.68 13.65 8.88
C MET A 127 -2.78 13.12 7.96
N LYS A 128 -2.92 11.80 7.90
CA LYS A 128 -4.13 11.20 7.32
C LYS A 128 -5.33 11.75 8.11
N PRO A 129 -6.32 12.36 7.46
CA PRO A 129 -7.50 12.86 8.16
C PRO A 129 -8.16 11.73 8.94
N GLU A 130 -8.45 11.98 10.21
CA GLU A 130 -9.21 11.03 11.03
C GLU A 130 -10.67 11.00 10.58
N THR A 131 -11.31 9.84 10.76
CA THR A 131 -12.76 9.72 10.65
C THR A 131 -13.35 10.38 11.90
N ILE A 132 -14.01 11.53 11.73
CA ILE A 132 -14.60 12.27 12.84
C ILE A 132 -16.00 11.72 13.10
N THR A 133 -16.25 11.23 14.30
CA THR A 133 -17.58 10.77 14.71
C THR A 133 -18.40 11.92 15.31
N ARG A 134 -19.72 11.74 15.36
CA ARG A 134 -20.61 12.65 16.10
C ARG A 134 -20.18 12.80 17.57
N ALA A 135 -19.74 11.71 18.21
CA ALA A 135 -19.31 11.72 19.61
C ALA A 135 -18.04 12.57 19.82
N ASP A 136 -17.14 12.59 18.83
CA ASP A 136 -15.95 13.45 18.84
C ASP A 136 -16.35 14.93 18.74
N ILE A 137 -17.31 15.24 17.86
CA ILE A 137 -17.87 16.59 17.73
C ILE A 137 -18.55 16.99 19.06
N GLU A 138 -19.37 16.12 19.65
CA GLU A 138 -20.02 16.35 20.95
C GLU A 138 -19.01 16.65 22.06
N THR A 139 -17.93 15.89 22.11
CA THR A 139 -16.85 16.07 23.09
C THR A 139 -16.10 17.38 22.85
N GLN A 140 -15.80 17.72 21.59
CA GLN A 140 -15.04 18.92 21.25
C GLN A 140 -15.83 20.22 21.51
N VAL A 141 -17.15 20.19 21.33
CA VAL A 141 -18.03 21.33 21.63
C VAL A 141 -18.59 21.31 23.04
N ALA A 142 -18.25 20.30 23.86
CA ALA A 142 -18.68 20.20 25.25
C ALA A 142 -18.12 21.39 26.06
N GLY A 143 -18.98 22.37 26.33
CA GLY A 143 -18.61 23.60 27.03
C GLY A 143 -18.44 24.83 26.13
N ALA A 144 -18.64 24.70 24.83
CA ALA A 144 -18.75 25.85 23.93
C ALA A 144 -20.02 26.65 24.27
N VAL A 145 -19.86 27.92 24.64
CA VAL A 145 -20.99 28.83 24.89
C VAL A 145 -21.26 29.59 23.60
N THR A 146 -22.31 29.20 22.89
CA THR A 146 -22.80 29.91 21.71
C THR A 146 -24.28 30.23 21.88
N ASP A 147 -24.63 31.49 21.63
CA ASP A 147 -26.03 31.96 21.64
C ASP A 147 -26.75 31.63 20.32
N ASN A 148 -26.03 31.04 19.35
CA ASN A 148 -26.57 30.68 18.05
C ASN A 148 -27.16 29.27 18.09
N ALA A 149 -28.49 29.19 18.11
CA ALA A 149 -29.23 27.92 18.11
C ALA A 149 -29.00 27.05 16.87
N ALA A 150 -28.44 27.61 15.78
CA ALA A 150 -28.05 26.86 14.58
C ALA A 150 -26.70 26.14 14.71
N ALA A 151 -25.90 26.45 15.74
CA ALA A 151 -24.63 25.77 16.02
C ALA A 151 -24.86 24.54 16.91
N SER A 152 -25.66 23.59 16.43
CA SER A 152 -25.83 22.29 17.08
C SER A 152 -24.77 21.31 16.60
N VAL A 153 -24.48 20.29 17.42
CA VAL A 153 -23.65 19.14 17.05
C VAL A 153 -24.13 18.53 15.73
N ASP A 154 -25.45 18.43 15.55
CA ASP A 154 -26.07 17.90 14.33
C ASP A 154 -25.76 18.77 13.10
N ALA A 155 -25.84 20.09 13.22
CA ALA A 155 -25.54 21.00 12.11
C ALA A 155 -24.04 20.99 11.73
N ILE A 156 -23.15 20.85 12.71
CA ILE A 156 -21.70 20.70 12.49
C ILE A 156 -21.39 19.37 11.82
N ALA A 157 -22.08 18.31 12.23
CA ALA A 157 -21.94 16.99 11.64
C ALA A 157 -22.44 16.97 10.18
N GLU A 158 -23.56 17.63 9.88
CA GLU A 158 -24.12 17.71 8.52
C GLU A 158 -23.29 18.56 7.54
N ASP A 159 -22.64 19.63 8.00
CA ASP A 159 -21.81 20.52 7.17
C ASP A 159 -20.35 20.03 7.01
N SER A 160 -19.90 19.17 7.90
CA SER A 160 -18.59 18.53 7.79
C SER A 160 -18.59 17.56 6.61
N GLU A 161 -17.74 17.83 5.60
CA GLU A 161 -17.60 17.03 4.37
C GLU A 161 -17.30 15.53 4.59
N LYS A 162 -17.12 15.08 5.85
CA LYS A 162 -16.65 13.74 6.22
C LYS A 162 -17.47 13.02 7.30
N VAL A 163 -18.67 13.47 7.65
CA VAL A 163 -19.54 12.65 8.53
C VAL A 163 -20.29 11.62 7.69
N THR A 164 -19.92 10.36 7.84
CA THR A 164 -20.72 9.25 7.33
C THR A 164 -21.91 9.01 8.27
N ALA A 165 -23.08 8.76 7.68
CA ALA A 165 -24.28 8.43 8.41
C ALA A 165 -24.10 7.09 9.16
N ALA A 166 -24.27 7.18 10.48
CA ALA A 166 -24.41 6.09 11.45
C ALA A 166 -23.21 5.14 11.62
N ALA A 167 -22.43 5.36 12.69
CA ALA A 167 -21.91 4.25 13.47
C ALA A 167 -22.98 3.88 14.52
N ALA A 168 -23.58 2.70 14.37
CA ALA A 168 -24.26 2.04 15.47
C ALA A 168 -23.27 1.87 16.64
N GLU A 169 -23.78 1.77 17.87
CA GLU A 169 -22.99 1.47 19.07
C GLU A 169 -21.87 0.47 18.75
N ALA A 170 -20.61 0.85 19.02
CA ALA A 170 -19.46 -0.01 18.76
C ALA A 170 -19.71 -1.38 19.41
N PRO A 171 -19.80 -2.47 18.63
CA PRO A 171 -19.89 -3.80 19.20
C PRO A 171 -18.61 -4.06 19.99
N ALA A 172 -18.72 -4.80 21.09
CA ALA A 172 -17.55 -5.22 21.85
C ALA A 172 -16.53 -5.90 20.93
N ALA A 173 -15.24 -5.67 21.16
CA ALA A 173 -14.15 -6.30 20.40
C ALA A 173 -14.40 -7.81 20.25
N LEU A 174 -14.27 -8.30 19.01
CA LEU A 174 -14.51 -9.69 18.66
C LEU A 174 -13.48 -10.57 19.35
N VAL A 175 -13.97 -11.65 19.97
CA VAL A 175 -13.12 -12.64 20.62
C VAL A 175 -13.15 -13.90 19.75
N ALA A 176 -11.99 -14.28 19.20
CA ALA A 176 -11.86 -15.47 18.36
C ALA A 176 -12.04 -16.78 19.15
N GLY A 177 -11.82 -16.76 20.47
CA GLY A 177 -11.83 -17.96 21.33
C GLY A 177 -10.54 -18.78 21.25
N ILE A 178 -9.72 -18.54 20.23
CA ILE A 178 -8.39 -19.11 20.01
C ILE A 178 -7.42 -17.97 19.67
N ASP A 179 -6.20 -18.02 20.22
CA ASP A 179 -5.15 -17.05 19.88
C ASP A 179 -4.38 -17.48 18.63
N ARG A 180 -3.51 -16.59 18.13
CA ARG A 180 -2.73 -16.81 16.92
C ARG A 180 -1.86 -18.06 16.97
N ASP A 181 -1.18 -18.31 18.08
CA ASP A 181 -0.25 -19.44 18.19
C ASP A 181 -1.02 -20.76 18.22
N ALA A 182 -2.18 -20.80 18.90
CA ALA A 182 -3.07 -21.94 18.88
C ALA A 182 -3.73 -22.14 17.51
N ALA A 183 -4.06 -21.06 16.78
CA ALA A 183 -4.57 -21.14 15.41
C ALA A 183 -3.54 -21.76 14.46
N LEU A 184 -2.27 -21.35 14.53
CA LEU A 184 -1.19 -21.95 13.72
C LEU A 184 -0.95 -23.42 14.09
N ALA A 185 -1.00 -23.76 15.38
CA ALA A 185 -0.87 -25.13 15.83
C ALA A 185 -2.03 -26.02 15.30
N LEU A 186 -3.26 -25.49 15.32
CA LEU A 186 -4.44 -26.18 14.78
C LEU A 186 -4.35 -26.33 13.26
N LEU A 187 -3.92 -25.30 12.54
CA LEU A 187 -3.68 -25.38 11.10
C LEU A 187 -2.69 -26.48 10.75
N ALA A 188 -1.56 -26.56 11.47
CA ALA A 188 -0.52 -27.57 11.27
C ALA A 188 -0.93 -28.99 11.72
N GLU A 189 -1.99 -29.12 12.52
CA GLU A 189 -2.56 -30.42 12.89
C GLU A 189 -3.34 -31.07 11.75
N HIS A 190 -4.02 -30.25 10.93
CA HIS A 190 -4.90 -30.70 9.83
C HIS A 190 -4.33 -30.50 8.43
N ASN A 191 -3.30 -29.68 8.29
CA ASN A 191 -2.58 -29.45 7.03
C ASN A 191 -1.11 -29.83 7.22
N HIS A 192 -0.60 -30.71 6.38
CA HIS A 192 0.75 -31.25 6.47
C HIS A 192 1.64 -30.83 5.30
N GLU A 193 1.06 -30.42 4.17
CA GLU A 193 1.81 -29.83 3.08
C GLU A 193 2.26 -28.40 3.44
N GLU A 194 3.57 -28.14 3.27
CA GLU A 194 4.18 -26.82 3.53
C GLU A 194 3.43 -25.69 2.80
N PHE A 195 2.90 -25.98 1.61
CA PHE A 195 2.12 -25.03 0.83
C PHE A 195 0.83 -24.57 1.54
N HIS A 196 0.05 -25.46 2.14
CA HIS A 196 -1.21 -25.09 2.81
C HIS A 196 -0.95 -24.31 4.11
N ILE A 197 0.09 -24.68 4.84
CA ILE A 197 0.52 -23.96 6.04
C ILE A 197 0.99 -22.54 5.67
N GLU A 198 1.86 -22.41 4.66
CA GLU A 198 2.33 -21.11 4.16
C GLU A 198 1.18 -20.26 3.61
N HIS A 199 0.18 -20.87 2.95
CA HIS A 199 -1.02 -20.17 2.46
C HIS A 199 -1.83 -19.60 3.62
N GLY A 200 -2.16 -20.40 4.64
CA GLY A 200 -2.86 -19.93 5.83
C GLY A 200 -2.11 -18.81 6.55
N GLU A 201 -0.80 -18.94 6.75
CA GLU A 201 0.04 -17.88 7.32
C GLU A 201 0.02 -16.60 6.48
N THR A 202 0.10 -16.74 5.15
CA THR A 202 0.07 -15.61 4.21
C THR A 202 -1.27 -14.89 4.25
N VAL A 203 -2.39 -15.62 4.15
CA VAL A 203 -3.73 -15.03 4.19
C VAL A 203 -3.98 -14.38 5.56
N GLY A 204 -3.59 -15.04 6.66
CA GLY A 204 -3.63 -14.46 8.01
C GLY A 204 -2.89 -13.13 8.11
N GLY A 205 -1.64 -13.10 7.63
CA GLY A 205 -0.85 -11.88 7.60
C GLY A 205 -1.47 -10.78 6.73
N VAL A 206 -2.00 -11.13 5.56
CA VAL A 206 -2.68 -10.16 4.68
C VAL A 206 -3.92 -9.59 5.36
N MET A 207 -4.75 -10.45 5.96
CA MET A 207 -5.93 -10.05 6.72
C MET A 207 -5.56 -9.10 7.87
N ARG A 208 -4.46 -9.38 8.59
CA ARG A 208 -3.92 -8.49 9.63
C ARG A 208 -3.62 -7.09 9.07
N GLN A 209 -2.97 -7.01 7.91
CA GLN A 209 -2.61 -5.72 7.28
C GLN A 209 -3.84 -4.92 6.87
N PHE A 210 -4.87 -5.57 6.30
CA PHE A 210 -6.13 -4.89 6.00
C PHE A 210 -6.84 -4.41 7.27
N ALA A 211 -6.83 -5.22 8.33
CA ALA A 211 -7.46 -4.87 9.60
C ALA A 211 -6.84 -3.63 10.25
N LEU A 212 -5.52 -3.43 10.15
CA LEU A 212 -4.84 -2.24 10.68
C LEU A 212 -5.41 -0.93 10.12
N GLU A 213 -5.97 -0.94 8.90
CA GLU A 213 -6.61 0.23 8.30
C GLU A 213 -8.13 0.23 8.48
N MET A 214 -8.76 -0.95 8.36
CA MET A 214 -10.22 -1.07 8.22
C MET A 214 -10.94 -1.37 9.53
N ASP A 215 -10.28 -2.03 10.47
CA ASP A 215 -10.86 -2.49 11.74
C ASP A 215 -9.76 -2.67 12.83
N PRO A 216 -9.14 -1.57 13.31
CA PRO A 216 -7.96 -1.65 14.19
C PRO A 216 -8.23 -2.31 15.55
N GLU A 217 -9.50 -2.42 15.96
CA GLU A 217 -9.90 -3.03 17.23
C GLU A 217 -9.96 -4.57 17.15
N ASN A 218 -10.03 -5.14 15.93
CA ASN A 218 -10.23 -6.58 15.71
C ASN A 218 -9.10 -7.22 14.87
N VAL A 219 -7.90 -6.61 14.88
CA VAL A 219 -6.74 -7.06 14.08
C VAL A 219 -6.40 -8.53 14.29
N ASP A 220 -6.35 -8.98 15.54
CA ASP A 220 -6.01 -10.37 15.87
C ASP A 220 -7.13 -11.33 15.43
N PHE A 221 -8.40 -10.89 15.47
CA PHE A 221 -9.52 -11.69 14.97
C PHE A 221 -9.43 -11.89 13.46
N TRP A 222 -9.15 -10.83 12.69
CA TRP A 222 -8.97 -10.92 11.23
C TRP A 222 -7.81 -11.84 10.85
N GLU A 223 -6.69 -11.76 11.58
CA GLU A 223 -5.54 -12.63 11.36
C GLU A 223 -5.90 -14.11 11.60
N VAL A 224 -6.56 -14.42 12.71
CA VAL A 224 -6.97 -15.81 13.03
C VAL A 224 -7.96 -16.35 12.00
N VAL A 225 -8.90 -15.53 11.52
CA VAL A 225 -9.81 -15.91 10.42
C VAL A 225 -9.00 -16.29 9.18
N GLY A 226 -8.02 -15.48 8.79
CA GLY A 226 -7.18 -15.77 7.63
C GLY A 226 -6.31 -17.02 7.79
N ILE A 227 -5.77 -17.27 8.99
CA ILE A 227 -5.00 -18.50 9.28
C ILE A 227 -5.86 -19.76 9.11
N LEU A 228 -7.10 -19.72 9.58
CA LEU A 228 -7.95 -20.90 9.70
C LEU A 228 -9.00 -21.03 8.59
N HIS A 229 -9.01 -20.14 7.58
CA HIS A 229 -10.06 -20.15 6.55
C HIS A 229 -10.13 -21.50 5.81
N ASP A 230 -8.97 -22.09 5.51
CA ASP A 230 -8.84 -23.36 4.80
C ASP A 230 -8.46 -24.54 5.70
N LEU A 231 -8.81 -24.49 6.99
CA LEU A 231 -8.37 -25.47 8.00
C LEU A 231 -8.62 -26.94 7.59
N ASP A 232 -9.73 -27.23 6.93
CA ASP A 232 -10.16 -28.57 6.53
C ASP A 232 -9.73 -28.98 5.10
N TRP A 233 -9.02 -28.12 4.38
CA TRP A 233 -8.81 -28.28 2.94
C TRP A 233 -8.03 -29.55 2.59
N GLU A 234 -6.88 -29.82 3.22
CA GLU A 234 -6.04 -30.98 2.86
C GLU A 234 -6.74 -32.33 3.10
N GLU A 235 -7.55 -32.43 4.16
CA GLU A 235 -8.27 -33.65 4.52
C GLU A 235 -9.53 -33.88 3.66
N HIS A 236 -10.12 -32.82 3.11
CA HIS A 236 -11.44 -32.84 2.47
C HIS A 236 -11.50 -32.16 1.08
N ALA A 237 -10.37 -32.01 0.39
CA ALA A 237 -10.28 -31.38 -0.93
C ALA A 237 -11.16 -32.04 -2.02
N ASP A 238 -11.64 -33.28 -1.81
CA ASP A 238 -12.54 -33.98 -2.73
C ASP A 238 -14.02 -33.58 -2.59
N ASP A 239 -14.38 -32.81 -1.56
CA ASP A 239 -15.74 -32.33 -1.27
C ASP A 239 -15.82 -30.80 -1.05
N PRO A 240 -15.52 -29.99 -2.07
CA PRO A 240 -15.47 -28.52 -1.96
C PRO A 240 -16.80 -27.87 -1.56
N ALA A 241 -17.94 -28.57 -1.74
CA ALA A 241 -19.24 -28.07 -1.28
C ALA A 241 -19.38 -28.09 0.24
N ASN A 242 -18.67 -28.98 0.94
CA ASN A 242 -18.66 -29.03 2.41
C ASN A 242 -17.37 -28.45 3.02
N HIS A 243 -16.49 -27.87 2.19
CA HIS A 243 -15.39 -27.04 2.67
C HIS A 243 -15.91 -25.97 3.66
N THR A 244 -15.18 -25.74 4.74
CA THR A 244 -15.56 -24.96 5.94
C THR A 244 -16.67 -25.51 6.83
N VAL A 245 -17.47 -26.48 6.36
CA VAL A 245 -18.42 -27.20 7.22
C VAL A 245 -17.64 -28.15 8.14
N TYR A 246 -16.63 -28.84 7.61
CA TYR A 246 -15.74 -29.67 8.43
C TYR A 246 -14.87 -28.80 9.33
N ALA A 247 -14.31 -27.68 8.83
CA ALA A 247 -13.57 -26.72 9.66
C ALA A 247 -14.39 -26.22 10.85
N ALA A 248 -15.69 -25.96 10.66
CA ALA A 248 -16.56 -25.49 11.73
C ALA A 248 -16.67 -26.47 12.91
N GLU A 249 -16.57 -27.78 12.68
CA GLU A 249 -16.52 -28.77 13.77
C GLU A 249 -15.17 -28.73 14.52
N LEU A 250 -14.07 -28.64 13.78
CA LEU A 250 -12.71 -28.55 14.32
C LEU A 250 -12.51 -27.27 15.15
N LEU A 251 -12.95 -26.14 14.61
CA LEU A 251 -12.91 -24.84 15.28
C LEU A 251 -13.66 -24.85 16.62
N ARG A 252 -14.89 -25.37 16.63
CA ARG A 252 -15.68 -25.48 17.87
C ARG A 252 -15.02 -26.40 18.89
N ALA A 253 -14.44 -27.51 18.45
CA ALA A 253 -13.70 -28.43 19.32
C ALA A 253 -12.47 -27.76 19.95
N ALA A 254 -11.81 -26.85 19.22
CA ALA A 254 -10.68 -26.05 19.68
C ALA A 254 -11.10 -24.84 20.56
N GLY A 255 -12.40 -24.60 20.77
CA GLY A 255 -12.90 -23.49 21.58
C GLY A 255 -13.06 -22.17 20.84
N ALA A 256 -13.05 -22.19 19.50
CA ALA A 256 -13.36 -21.02 18.68
C ALA A 256 -14.77 -20.48 18.95
N SER A 257 -14.92 -19.16 18.83
CA SER A 257 -16.23 -18.50 18.89
C SER A 257 -17.08 -18.79 17.65
N GLU A 258 -18.41 -18.68 17.78
CA GLU A 258 -19.31 -18.84 16.62
C GLU A 258 -19.11 -17.71 15.60
N GLU A 259 -18.64 -16.54 16.04
CA GLU A 259 -18.23 -15.44 15.18
C GLU A 259 -17.05 -15.84 14.28
N LEU A 260 -16.02 -16.50 14.83
CA LEU A 260 -14.89 -17.01 14.05
C LEU A 260 -15.35 -18.10 13.06
N VAL A 261 -16.19 -19.03 13.51
CA VAL A 261 -16.75 -20.09 12.65
C VAL A 261 -17.53 -19.47 11.48
N ARG A 262 -18.43 -18.52 11.77
CA ARG A 262 -19.21 -17.82 10.74
C ARG A 262 -18.30 -17.09 9.75
N ALA A 263 -17.25 -16.41 10.24
CA ALA A 263 -16.30 -15.68 9.42
C ALA A 263 -15.57 -16.61 8.44
N VAL A 264 -15.04 -17.73 8.92
CA VAL A 264 -14.39 -18.75 8.10
C VAL A 264 -15.35 -19.29 7.05
N GLN A 265 -16.57 -19.65 7.44
CA GLN A 265 -17.56 -20.20 6.49
C GLN A 265 -17.95 -19.24 5.35
N SER A 266 -17.82 -17.93 5.57
CA SER A 266 -18.28 -16.94 4.61
C SER A 266 -17.54 -16.97 3.27
N HIS A 267 -16.30 -17.45 3.24
CA HIS A 267 -15.51 -17.47 2.00
C HIS A 267 -15.93 -18.59 1.04
N ASN A 268 -16.57 -19.65 1.53
CA ASN A 268 -17.01 -20.79 0.72
C ASN A 268 -18.47 -20.66 0.20
N SER A 269 -19.10 -19.49 0.34
CA SER A 269 -20.51 -19.26 -0.04
C SER A 269 -20.82 -19.52 -1.52
N ASP A 270 -19.79 -19.50 -2.39
CA ASP A 270 -19.94 -19.72 -3.83
C ASP A 270 -20.08 -21.20 -4.19
N ASN A 271 -19.56 -22.10 -3.35
CA ASN A 271 -19.69 -23.54 -3.51
C ASN A 271 -20.88 -24.10 -2.73
N ASN A 272 -21.31 -23.41 -1.66
CA ASN A 272 -22.41 -23.84 -0.81
C ASN A 272 -23.36 -22.69 -0.43
N PRO A 273 -24.57 -22.62 -1.04
CA PRO A 273 -25.56 -21.57 -0.75
C PRO A 273 -26.16 -21.60 0.66
N ASP A 274 -25.97 -22.69 1.42
CA ASP A 274 -26.44 -22.79 2.81
C ASP A 274 -25.47 -22.13 3.80
N LEU A 275 -24.25 -21.80 3.35
CA LEU A 275 -23.26 -21.06 4.13
C LEU A 275 -23.54 -19.55 4.07
N PRO A 276 -23.14 -18.79 5.12
CA PRO A 276 -23.33 -17.35 5.12
C PRO A 276 -22.56 -16.70 3.95
N ALA A 277 -23.15 -15.69 3.32
CA ALA A 277 -22.45 -14.89 2.32
C ALA A 277 -21.56 -13.82 2.99
N PRO A 278 -20.52 -13.31 2.30
CA PRO A 278 -19.73 -12.18 2.77
C PRO A 278 -20.57 -10.90 2.87
N GLU A 279 -20.89 -10.48 4.09
CA GLU A 279 -21.71 -9.29 4.36
C GLU A 279 -20.86 -8.20 5.03
N LEU A 280 -19.99 -8.61 5.95
CA LEU A 280 -19.14 -7.70 6.73
C LEU A 280 -17.86 -7.33 5.97
N PRO A 281 -17.25 -6.17 6.26
CA PRO A 281 -16.03 -5.73 5.58
C PRO A 281 -14.93 -6.78 5.58
N MET A 282 -14.65 -7.39 6.73
CA MET A 282 -13.66 -8.46 6.90
C MET A 282 -13.92 -9.66 5.98
N GLU A 283 -15.16 -10.16 5.94
CA GLU A 283 -15.55 -11.33 5.14
C GLU A 283 -15.37 -11.06 3.65
N LYS A 284 -15.71 -9.85 3.22
CA LYS A 284 -15.52 -9.40 1.83
C LYS A 284 -14.04 -9.32 1.46
N VAL A 285 -13.20 -8.83 2.39
CA VAL A 285 -11.74 -8.83 2.20
C VAL A 285 -11.22 -10.26 2.11
N LEU A 286 -11.57 -11.14 3.05
CA LEU A 286 -11.17 -12.56 3.02
C LEU A 286 -11.50 -13.20 1.67
N PHE A 287 -12.76 -13.07 1.25
CA PHE A 287 -13.24 -13.58 -0.03
C PHE A 287 -12.45 -13.02 -1.23
N ALA A 288 -12.03 -11.76 -1.17
CA ALA A 288 -11.29 -11.12 -2.26
C ALA A 288 -9.80 -11.50 -2.30
N VAL A 289 -9.18 -11.68 -1.13
CA VAL A 289 -7.72 -11.84 -1.02
C VAL A 289 -7.28 -13.30 -1.03
N ASP A 290 -8.11 -14.24 -0.59
CA ASP A 290 -7.78 -15.67 -0.55
C ASP A 290 -7.21 -16.15 -1.92
N GLU A 291 -8.04 -16.21 -2.95
CA GLU A 291 -7.60 -16.67 -4.27
C GLU A 291 -6.56 -15.76 -4.95
N LEU A 292 -6.55 -14.48 -4.57
CA LEU A 292 -5.62 -13.51 -5.11
C LEU A 292 -4.20 -13.70 -4.56
N THR A 293 -4.06 -14.03 -3.27
CA THR A 293 -2.76 -14.31 -2.64
C THR A 293 -2.11 -15.54 -3.28
N GLY A 294 -2.87 -16.60 -3.53
CA GLY A 294 -2.40 -17.77 -4.27
C GLY A 294 -1.93 -17.43 -5.70
N LEU A 295 -2.65 -16.57 -6.41
CA LEU A 295 -2.24 -16.09 -7.74
C LEU A 295 -0.94 -15.27 -7.69
N ILE A 296 -0.81 -14.38 -6.72
CA ILE A 296 0.38 -13.56 -6.52
C ILE A 296 1.57 -14.45 -6.16
N GLY A 297 1.40 -15.38 -5.21
CA GLY A 297 2.43 -16.33 -4.79
C GLY A 297 2.96 -17.15 -5.97
N ALA A 298 2.07 -17.72 -6.78
CA ALA A 298 2.47 -18.42 -8.01
C ALA A 298 3.25 -17.50 -8.98
N ALA A 299 2.84 -16.23 -9.09
CA ALA A 299 3.50 -15.27 -9.97
C ALA A 299 4.90 -14.88 -9.47
N VAL A 300 5.05 -14.76 -8.15
CA VAL A 300 6.29 -14.45 -7.45
C VAL A 300 7.33 -15.56 -7.63
N ILE A 301 6.93 -16.84 -7.54
CA ILE A 301 7.85 -17.99 -7.70
C ILE A 301 8.53 -18.03 -9.08
N MET A 302 7.87 -17.52 -10.13
CA MET A 302 8.47 -17.45 -11.47
C MET A 302 9.48 -16.31 -11.63
N ARG A 303 9.57 -15.39 -10.67
CA ARG A 303 10.48 -14.24 -10.76
C ARG A 303 11.88 -14.68 -10.37
N PRO A 304 12.94 -14.07 -10.94
CA PRO A 304 14.32 -14.35 -10.53
C PRO A 304 14.55 -14.13 -9.03
N SER A 305 13.94 -13.09 -8.46
CA SER A 305 14.02 -12.74 -7.03
C SER A 305 13.33 -13.75 -6.11
N LYS A 306 12.31 -14.48 -6.62
CA LYS A 306 11.36 -15.27 -5.83
C LYS A 306 10.79 -14.48 -4.64
N SER A 307 10.66 -13.16 -4.80
CA SER A 307 10.22 -12.25 -3.75
C SER A 307 9.03 -11.42 -4.23
N VAL A 308 8.16 -11.07 -3.29
CA VAL A 308 7.05 -10.15 -3.53
C VAL A 308 7.52 -8.68 -3.47
N MET A 309 8.70 -8.42 -2.90
CA MET A 309 9.24 -7.07 -2.70
C MET A 309 9.40 -6.29 -4.01
N ASP A 310 9.79 -6.97 -5.09
CA ASP A 310 9.93 -6.38 -6.41
C ASP A 310 8.67 -6.60 -7.29
N PHE A 311 7.61 -7.20 -6.75
CA PHE A 311 6.39 -7.54 -7.48
C PHE A 311 5.45 -6.34 -7.61
N GLU A 312 4.91 -6.15 -8.83
CA GLU A 312 4.21 -4.94 -9.24
C GLU A 312 2.86 -5.27 -9.87
N VAL A 313 1.87 -4.38 -9.71
CA VAL A 313 0.50 -4.53 -10.25
C VAL A 313 0.50 -4.84 -11.74
N LYS A 314 1.36 -4.19 -12.52
CA LYS A 314 1.51 -4.44 -13.97
C LYS A 314 1.87 -5.91 -14.28
N SER A 315 2.70 -6.53 -13.44
CA SER A 315 3.09 -7.93 -13.59
C SER A 315 1.92 -8.85 -13.27
N LEU A 316 1.19 -8.56 -12.20
CA LEU A 316 -0.01 -9.31 -11.81
C LEU A 316 -1.10 -9.24 -12.89
N LYS A 317 -1.38 -8.06 -13.44
CA LYS A 317 -2.37 -7.88 -14.52
C LYS A 317 -2.08 -8.75 -15.74
N LYS A 318 -0.80 -8.96 -16.08
CA LYS A 318 -0.41 -9.85 -17.19
C LYS A 318 -0.74 -11.31 -16.86
N LYS A 319 -0.47 -11.75 -15.63
CA LYS A 319 -0.73 -13.11 -15.16
C LYS A 319 -2.22 -13.38 -14.96
N PHE A 320 -2.96 -12.41 -14.43
CA PHE A 320 -4.42 -12.46 -14.26
C PHE A 320 -5.17 -12.68 -15.58
N LYS A 321 -4.67 -12.10 -16.69
CA LYS A 321 -5.26 -12.29 -18.04
C LYS A 321 -4.97 -13.68 -18.64
N ASP A 322 -3.91 -14.35 -18.20
CA ASP A 322 -3.55 -15.69 -18.68
C ASP A 322 -4.30 -16.74 -17.86
N LYS A 323 -5.45 -17.19 -18.37
CA LYS A 323 -6.28 -18.21 -17.70
C LYS A 323 -5.59 -19.57 -17.53
N ARG A 324 -4.47 -19.84 -18.21
CA ARG A 324 -3.70 -21.09 -18.03
C ARG A 324 -2.71 -20.99 -16.88
N PHE A 325 -2.30 -19.78 -16.54
CA PHE A 325 -1.40 -19.54 -15.43
C PHE A 325 -2.15 -19.70 -14.11
N ALA A 326 -1.58 -20.50 -13.21
CA ALA A 326 -2.17 -20.84 -11.91
C ALA A 326 -3.65 -21.23 -12.04
N ALA A 327 -3.96 -22.22 -12.90
CA ALA A 327 -5.33 -22.57 -13.28
C ALA A 327 -6.25 -22.98 -12.12
N GLY A 328 -5.68 -23.31 -10.95
CA GLY A 328 -6.42 -23.57 -9.73
C GLY A 328 -7.09 -22.32 -9.14
N CYS A 329 -6.49 -21.12 -9.28
CA CYS A 329 -7.10 -19.92 -8.72
C CYS A 329 -8.15 -19.31 -9.64
N ASN A 330 -9.34 -19.04 -9.10
CA ASN A 330 -10.50 -18.63 -9.88
C ASN A 330 -10.54 -17.11 -10.10
N ARG A 331 -10.44 -16.68 -11.36
CA ARG A 331 -10.43 -15.24 -11.71
C ARG A 331 -11.77 -14.56 -11.53
N ASP A 332 -12.86 -15.31 -11.61
CA ASP A 332 -14.21 -14.76 -11.44
C ASP A 332 -14.51 -14.53 -9.95
N VAL A 333 -13.97 -15.38 -9.05
CA VAL A 333 -13.99 -15.17 -7.59
C VAL A 333 -13.25 -13.88 -7.22
N ILE A 334 -12.04 -13.67 -7.74
CA ILE A 334 -11.26 -12.44 -7.48
C ILE A 334 -12.01 -11.18 -7.95
N ARG A 335 -12.69 -11.24 -9.11
CA ARG A 335 -13.51 -10.11 -9.61
C ARG A 335 -14.67 -9.82 -8.69
N LYS A 336 -15.41 -10.86 -8.31
CA LYS A 336 -16.53 -10.75 -7.40
C LYS A 336 -16.09 -10.21 -6.04
N GLY A 337 -14.93 -10.62 -5.54
CA GLY A 337 -14.34 -10.08 -4.32
C GLY A 337 -14.07 -8.57 -4.40
N ALA A 338 -13.48 -8.10 -5.51
CA ALA A 338 -13.30 -6.67 -5.75
C ALA A 338 -14.65 -5.91 -5.76
N GLU A 339 -15.65 -6.45 -6.46
CA GLU A 339 -17.01 -5.88 -6.51
C GLU A 339 -17.67 -5.82 -5.12
N LEU A 340 -17.54 -6.89 -4.32
CA LEU A 340 -18.06 -6.96 -2.95
C LEU A 340 -17.43 -5.91 -2.03
N CYS A 341 -16.14 -5.63 -2.21
CA CYS A 341 -15.41 -4.60 -1.48
C CYS A 341 -15.69 -3.18 -2.00
N GLY A 342 -16.31 -3.05 -3.18
CA GLY A 342 -16.47 -1.76 -3.86
C GLY A 342 -15.17 -1.18 -4.41
N TRP A 343 -14.18 -2.03 -4.73
CA TRP A 343 -12.87 -1.63 -5.25
C TRP A 343 -12.74 -1.94 -6.73
N GLU A 344 -11.97 -1.11 -7.43
CA GLU A 344 -11.48 -1.46 -8.75
C GLU A 344 -10.47 -2.61 -8.65
N LEU A 345 -10.38 -3.45 -9.69
CA LEU A 345 -9.43 -4.59 -9.68
C LEU A 345 -7.98 -4.16 -9.45
N ASP A 346 -7.58 -3.03 -10.03
CA ASP A 346 -6.22 -2.50 -9.87
C ASP A 346 -5.95 -2.07 -8.42
N GLU A 347 -6.98 -1.58 -7.72
CA GLU A 347 -6.90 -1.23 -6.30
C GLU A 347 -6.77 -2.49 -5.43
N LEU A 348 -7.62 -3.51 -5.64
CA LEU A 348 -7.50 -4.79 -4.95
C LEU A 348 -6.11 -5.41 -5.16
N PHE A 349 -5.58 -5.35 -6.39
CA PHE A 349 -4.24 -5.83 -6.71
C PHE A 349 -3.16 -5.07 -5.96
N SER A 350 -3.20 -3.73 -5.97
CA SER A 350 -2.21 -2.93 -5.26
C SER A 350 -2.24 -3.22 -3.76
N ARG A 351 -3.41 -3.13 -3.14
CA ARG A 351 -3.56 -3.30 -1.69
C ARG A 351 -3.13 -4.70 -1.23
N THR A 352 -3.45 -5.75 -2.00
CA THR A 352 -3.03 -7.11 -1.67
C THR A 352 -1.53 -7.31 -1.83
N ILE A 353 -0.91 -6.74 -2.89
CA ILE A 353 0.55 -6.78 -3.06
C ILE A 353 1.24 -6.05 -1.91
N ASP A 354 0.76 -4.87 -1.52
CA ASP A 354 1.35 -4.08 -0.44
C ASP A 354 1.22 -4.80 0.91
N ALA A 355 0.06 -5.42 1.18
CA ALA A 355 -0.14 -6.27 2.35
C ALA A 355 0.83 -7.46 2.37
N MET A 356 1.01 -8.15 1.24
CA MET A 356 1.97 -9.25 1.12
C MET A 356 3.43 -8.78 1.28
N LYS A 357 3.78 -7.59 0.78
CA LYS A 357 5.11 -6.97 1.00
C LYS A 357 5.35 -6.67 2.47
N ALA A 358 4.34 -6.20 3.21
CA ALA A 358 4.45 -5.86 4.62
C ALA A 358 4.68 -7.09 5.53
N ILE A 359 4.21 -8.28 5.12
CA ILE A 359 4.38 -9.53 5.88
C ILE A 359 5.52 -10.41 5.35
N ALA A 360 6.08 -10.09 4.18
CA ALA A 360 7.16 -10.87 3.61
C ALA A 360 8.32 -10.90 4.62
N PRO A 361 8.85 -12.08 4.97
CA PRO A 361 10.04 -12.13 5.79
C PRO A 361 11.13 -11.34 5.09
N ASP A 362 11.91 -10.58 5.85
CA ASP A 362 13.04 -9.80 5.37
C ASP A 362 14.10 -10.74 4.74
N ARG A 363 13.84 -11.17 3.50
CA ARG A 363 14.72 -12.02 2.71
C ARG A 363 15.98 -11.26 2.26
N ASP A 364 16.10 -9.98 2.59
CA ASP A 364 17.33 -9.19 2.48
C ASP A 364 18.33 -9.48 3.62
N THR A 365 18.01 -10.35 4.58
CA THR A 365 19.02 -10.95 5.46
C THR A 365 19.58 -12.25 4.87
N PHE A 366 20.68 -12.11 4.12
CA PHE A 366 21.71 -13.13 3.86
C PHE A 366 21.32 -14.59 4.20
N GLY A 367 20.66 -15.27 3.27
CA GLY A 367 20.44 -16.72 3.33
C GLY A 367 21.51 -17.51 2.58
N LYS A 368 22.61 -17.81 3.28
CA LYS A 368 23.69 -18.79 3.00
C LYS A 368 24.44 -18.77 1.66
#